data_AF-A0A1X2HDT8-F1
#
_entry.id   AF-A0A1X2HDT8-F1
#
_cell.length_a   1.000
_cell.length_b   1.000
_cell.length_c   1.000
_cell.angle_alpha   90.00
_cell.angle_beta   90.00
_cell.angle_gamma   90.00
#
_symmetry.space_group_name_H-M   'P 1'
#
loop_
_entity.id
_entity.type
_entity.pdbx_description
1 polymer ?
#
loop_
_entity_poly.entity_id
_entity_poly.type
_entity_poly.pdbx_seq_one_letter_code
_entity_poly.pdbx_strand_id
1 'polypeptide(L)'
;RFIESNIDPHDLLTTKDCIDEGVLFADNKSIIPIRALPDASNIKRVSLSRMPFLSKEDLIIGLTTTLSKYGYVHDIGISTDPITNMFLGSGYAIIDTTPSIDGTTFPTLTHNLPWPGMKNGFFASCTNMTDFCKYYHQDGHVRDNCPTALPLRLCYNCNRPGHFAANCSR
;
A
#
# COMPACT_ATOMS: atom_id res chain seq x y z
N ARG A 1 -24.13 9.49 14.61
CA ARG A 1 -23.93 10.35 15.80
C ARG A 1 -22.67 11.14 15.55
N PHE A 2 -22.77 12.47 15.42
CA PHE A 2 -21.62 13.34 15.22
C PHE A 2 -21.10 13.79 16.59
N ILE A 3 -19.78 13.86 16.75
CA ILE A 3 -19.13 14.47 17.90
C ILE A 3 -18.44 15.69 17.35
N GLU A 4 -18.84 16.87 17.81
CA GLU A 4 -18.20 18.13 17.48
C GLU A 4 -17.28 18.49 18.65
N SER A 5 -15.98 18.63 18.35
CA SER A 5 -14.98 19.10 19.31
C SER A 5 -14.54 20.48 18.85
N ASN A 6 -14.80 21.50 19.66
CA ASN A 6 -14.40 22.87 19.38
C ASN A 6 -13.07 23.15 20.08
N ILE A 7 -12.02 23.45 19.31
CA ILE A 7 -10.71 23.82 19.82
C ILE A 7 -10.58 25.33 19.63
N ASP A 8 -10.54 26.09 20.73
CA ASP A 8 -10.35 27.53 20.68
C ASP A 8 -8.89 27.83 20.31
N PRO A 9 -8.60 28.45 19.14
CA PRO A 9 -7.24 28.73 18.70
C PRO A 9 -6.51 29.77 19.58
N HIS A 10 -7.22 30.49 20.45
CA HIS A 10 -6.66 31.44 21.41
C HIS A 10 -6.33 30.81 22.76
N ASP A 11 -6.86 29.63 23.07
CA ASP A 11 -6.47 28.87 24.26
C ASP A 11 -5.21 28.03 23.95
N LEU A 12 -4.06 28.65 24.20
CA LEU A 12 -2.75 28.10 23.89
C LEU A 12 -2.42 26.82 24.69
N LEU A 13 -3.05 26.58 25.84
CA LEU A 13 -2.80 25.40 26.67
C LEU A 13 -3.54 24.18 26.10
N THR A 14 -4.86 24.27 25.96
CA THR A 14 -5.64 23.17 25.35
C THR A 14 -5.26 22.93 23.90
N THR A 15 -4.92 23.97 23.14
CA THR A 15 -4.44 23.82 21.76
C THR A 15 -3.11 23.07 21.73
N LYS A 16 -2.19 23.37 22.65
CA LYS A 16 -0.89 22.69 22.70
C LYS A 16 -1.03 21.23 23.11
N ASP A 17 -1.84 20.95 24.14
CA ASP A 17 -2.12 19.57 24.58
C ASP A 17 -2.79 18.75 23.47
N CYS A 18 -3.74 19.36 22.73
CA CYS A 18 -4.35 18.72 21.57
C CYS A 18 -3.33 18.45 20.45
N ILE A 19 -2.36 19.34 20.23
CA ILE A 19 -1.33 19.19 19.19
C ILE A 19 -0.31 18.12 19.56
N ASP A 20 0.17 18.11 20.80
CA ASP A 20 1.23 17.21 21.26
C ASP A 20 0.71 15.80 21.59
N GLU A 21 -0.43 15.68 22.28
CA GLU A 21 -0.96 14.39 22.74
C GLU A 21 -2.14 13.86 21.90
N GLY A 22 -2.78 14.73 21.11
CA GLY A 22 -3.97 14.39 20.34
C GLY A 22 -5.25 14.36 21.19
N VAL A 23 -6.37 14.02 20.54
CA VAL A 23 -7.67 13.87 21.18
C VAL A 23 -7.87 12.42 21.59
N LEU A 24 -7.83 12.13 22.89
CA LEU A 24 -8.06 10.81 23.47
C LEU A 24 -9.55 10.54 23.70
N PHE A 25 -9.99 9.36 23.31
CA PHE A 25 -11.36 8.88 23.51
C PHE A 25 -11.40 7.88 24.67
N ALA A 26 -12.58 7.74 25.29
CA ALA A 26 -12.80 6.83 26.42
C ALA A 26 -12.54 5.34 26.09
N ASP A 27 -12.51 4.98 24.81
CA ASP A 27 -12.16 3.65 24.31
C ASP A 27 -10.66 3.50 23.98
N ASN A 28 -9.81 4.39 24.52
CA ASN A 28 -8.36 4.39 24.35
C ASN A 28 -7.90 4.62 22.90
N LYS A 29 -8.79 5.08 22.02
CA LYS A 29 -8.43 5.57 20.69
C LYS A 29 -7.94 7.01 20.80
N SER A 30 -7.07 7.41 19.89
CA SER A 30 -6.61 8.79 19.78
C SER A 30 -6.75 9.30 18.35
N ILE A 31 -7.07 10.58 18.21
CA ILE A 31 -6.90 11.33 16.96
C ILE A 31 -5.70 12.22 17.16
N ILE A 32 -4.62 11.91 16.45
CA ILE A 32 -3.40 12.71 16.47
C ILE A 32 -3.53 13.77 15.36
N PRO A 33 -3.38 15.06 15.67
CA PRO A 33 -3.43 16.09 14.65
C PRO A 33 -2.20 15.99 13.75
N ILE A 34 -2.43 16.17 12.46
CA ILE A 34 -1.38 16.34 11.47
C ILE A 34 -1.49 17.74 10.89
N ARG A 35 -0.35 18.38 10.59
CA ARG A 35 -0.38 19.65 9.86
C ARG A 35 -1.07 19.43 8.52
N ALA A 36 -1.92 20.37 8.14
CA ALA A 36 -2.51 20.37 6.82
C ALA A 36 -1.40 20.30 5.76
N LEU A 37 -1.54 19.36 4.84
CA LEU A 37 -0.62 19.20 3.73
C LEU A 37 -0.88 20.30 2.69
N PRO A 38 0.16 20.80 2.01
CA PRO A 38 -0.01 21.81 0.96
C PRO A 38 -0.80 21.24 -0.22
N ASP A 39 -1.44 22.12 -1.00
CA ASP A 39 -2.26 21.73 -2.17
C ASP A 39 -1.46 20.95 -3.24
N ALA A 40 -0.14 21.13 -3.27
CA ALA A 40 0.75 20.41 -4.17
C ALA A 40 1.07 18.97 -3.72
N SER A 41 0.61 18.54 -2.54
CA SER A 41 0.90 17.21 -1.99
C SER A 41 0.27 16.08 -2.82
N ASN A 42 1.07 15.05 -3.11
CA ASN A 42 0.65 13.89 -3.89
C ASN A 42 0.70 12.64 -3.00
N ILE A 43 -0.30 12.57 -2.12
CA ILE A 43 -0.44 11.49 -1.15
C ILE A 43 -1.02 10.25 -1.82
N LYS A 44 -0.31 9.13 -1.66
CA LYS A 44 -0.76 7.82 -2.11
C LYS A 44 -0.99 6.90 -0.92
N ARG A 45 -2.19 6.33 -0.87
CA ARG A 45 -2.48 5.17 -0.02
C ARG A 45 -2.05 3.90 -0.75
N VAL A 46 -1.08 3.21 -0.18
CA VAL A 46 -0.54 1.95 -0.70
C VAL A 46 -1.08 0.82 0.14
N SER A 47 -1.77 -0.13 -0.50
CA SER A 47 -2.17 -1.38 0.13
C SER A 47 -1.02 -2.37 0.05
N LEU A 48 -0.70 -3.00 1.18
CA LEU A 48 0.44 -3.89 1.34
C LEU A 48 -0.05 -5.33 1.55
N SER A 49 0.57 -6.28 0.87
CA SER A 49 0.22 -7.70 0.97
C SER A 49 1.44 -8.60 0.83
N ARG A 50 1.30 -9.84 1.28
CA ARG A 50 2.37 -10.85 1.26
C ARG A 50 3.63 -10.38 2.01
N MET A 51 3.42 -9.62 3.08
CA MET A 51 4.50 -9.19 3.96
C MET A 51 5.04 -10.38 4.76
N PRO A 52 6.35 -10.39 5.09
CA PRO A 52 6.94 -11.47 5.85
C PRO A 52 6.40 -11.52 7.29
N PHE A 53 6.34 -12.71 7.87
CA PHE A 53 5.94 -12.89 9.27
C PHE A 53 7.12 -12.56 10.19
N LEU A 54 7.28 -11.28 10.50
CA LEU A 54 8.30 -10.74 11.41
C LEU A 54 7.65 -10.03 12.59
N SER A 55 8.46 -9.59 13.55
CA SER A 55 7.99 -8.73 14.63
C SER A 55 7.43 -7.41 14.07
N LYS A 56 6.55 -6.74 14.84
CA LYS A 56 6.01 -5.42 14.45
C LYS A 56 7.12 -4.41 14.19
N GLU A 57 8.18 -4.42 15.00
CA GLU A 57 9.31 -3.51 14.89
C GLU A 57 10.09 -3.75 13.60
N ASP A 58 10.45 -5.00 13.31
CA ASP A 58 11.15 -5.37 12.08
C ASP A 58 10.31 -5.07 10.83
N LEU A 59 8.99 -5.27 10.92
CA LEU A 59 8.06 -4.93 9.85
C LEU A 59 8.10 -3.43 9.54
N ILE A 60 7.96 -2.59 10.57
CA ILE A 60 7.96 -1.13 10.41
C ILE A 60 9.30 -0.66 9.85
N ILE A 61 10.42 -1.17 10.36
CA ILE A 61 11.77 -0.82 9.88
C ILE A 61 11.93 -1.21 8.41
N GLY A 62 11.59 -2.45 8.04
CA GLY A 62 11.72 -2.95 6.67
C GLY A 62 10.83 -2.19 5.68
N LEU A 63 9.57 -1.94 6.06
CA LEU A 63 8.62 -1.17 5.26
C LEU A 63 9.08 0.28 5.09
N THR A 64 9.50 0.93 6.17
CA THR A 64 10.01 2.31 6.11
C THR A 64 11.24 2.41 5.23
N THR A 65 12.17 1.45 5.35
CA THR A 65 13.40 1.41 4.55
C THR A 65 13.12 1.26 3.06
N THR A 66 12.16 0.41 2.68
CA THR A 66 11.81 0.21 1.27
C THR A 66 10.94 1.34 0.72
N LEU A 67 9.92 1.78 1.45
CA LEU A 67 8.96 2.80 0.97
C LEU A 67 9.57 4.21 0.93
N SER A 68 10.53 4.52 1.80
CA SER A 68 11.28 5.80 1.76
C SER A 68 11.99 6.05 0.43
N LYS A 69 12.20 5.00 -0.39
CA LYS A 69 12.78 5.13 -1.73
C LYS A 69 11.80 5.70 -2.74
N TYR A 70 10.50 5.61 -2.49
CA TYR A 70 9.42 6.01 -3.40
C TYR A 70 8.67 7.25 -2.93
N GLY A 71 8.90 7.71 -1.71
CA GLY A 71 8.25 8.88 -1.15
C GLY A 71 8.49 9.02 0.35
N TYR A 72 7.99 10.10 0.94
CA TYR A 72 8.01 10.31 2.39
C TYR A 72 6.92 9.47 3.05
N VAL A 73 7.29 8.62 4.00
CA VAL A 73 6.32 7.75 4.69
C VAL A 73 5.66 8.52 5.84
N HIS A 74 4.34 8.67 5.79
CA HIS A 74 3.56 9.33 6.84
C HIS A 74 2.98 8.36 7.87
N ASP A 75 2.49 7.21 7.40
CA ASP A 75 1.87 6.22 8.26
C ASP A 75 2.05 4.81 7.71
N ILE A 76 2.13 3.83 8.61
CA ILE A 76 2.18 2.41 8.28
C ILE A 76 1.25 1.67 9.24
N GLY A 77 0.24 1.03 8.68
CA GLY A 77 -0.67 0.15 9.42
C GLY A 77 -0.47 -1.30 9.03
N ILE A 78 -0.39 -2.18 10.02
CA ILE A 78 -0.43 -3.63 9.83
C ILE A 78 -1.81 -4.14 10.24
N SER A 79 -2.34 -5.10 9.47
CA SER A 79 -3.62 -5.73 9.76
C SER A 79 -3.40 -6.92 10.69
N THR A 80 -4.09 -6.89 11.82
CA THR A 80 -4.09 -7.97 12.82
C THR A 80 -5.50 -8.53 12.97
N ASP A 81 -5.58 -9.81 13.31
CA ASP A 81 -6.83 -10.43 13.72
C ASP A 81 -7.34 -9.78 15.02
N PRO A 82 -8.60 -9.34 15.09
CA PRO A 82 -9.10 -8.59 16.25
C PRO A 82 -9.19 -9.42 17.54
N ILE A 83 -9.19 -10.75 17.44
CA ILE A 83 -9.35 -11.64 18.61
C ILE A 83 -7.98 -12.05 19.13
N THR A 84 -7.12 -12.54 18.25
CA THR A 84 -5.81 -13.10 18.57
C THR A 84 -4.68 -12.08 18.49
N ASN A 85 -4.94 -10.88 17.94
CA ASN A 85 -3.94 -9.88 17.57
C ASN A 85 -2.84 -10.43 16.64
N MET A 86 -3.12 -11.55 15.96
CA MET A 86 -2.16 -12.18 15.08
C MET A 86 -2.07 -11.40 13.76
N PHE A 87 -0.84 -11.17 13.29
CA PHE A 87 -0.60 -10.50 12.03
C PHE A 87 -1.15 -11.30 10.83
N LEU A 88 -1.91 -10.64 9.96
CA LEU A 88 -2.57 -11.25 8.81
C LEU A 88 -1.76 -11.17 7.51
N GLY A 89 -0.50 -10.71 7.55
CA GLY A 89 0.35 -10.60 6.35
C GLY A 89 -0.03 -9.46 5.40
N SER A 90 -0.91 -8.56 5.83
CA SER A 90 -1.45 -7.44 5.05
C SER A 90 -1.50 -6.15 5.87
N GLY A 91 -1.62 -5.02 5.19
CA GLY A 91 -1.51 -3.70 5.81
C GLY A 91 -1.67 -2.57 4.81
N TYR A 92 -1.35 -1.37 5.23
CA TYR A 92 -1.33 -0.20 4.38
C TYR A 92 -0.14 0.71 4.75
N ALA A 93 0.23 1.57 3.82
CA ALA A 93 1.11 2.69 4.08
C ALA A 93 0.57 3.94 3.39
N ILE A 94 0.82 5.11 3.98
CA ILE A 94 0.55 6.41 3.40
C ILE A 94 1.90 7.03 3.06
N ILE A 95 2.11 7.33 1.78
CA ILE A 95 3.35 7.94 1.29
C ILE A 95 3.07 9.23 0.53
N ASP A 96 3.91 10.25 0.71
CA ASP A 96 3.91 11.44 -0.13
C ASP A 96 4.94 11.29 -1.25
N THR A 97 4.47 11.39 -2.48
CA THR A 97 5.27 11.27 -3.70
C THR A 97 5.55 12.62 -4.35
N THR A 98 5.32 13.73 -3.65
CA THR A 98 5.71 15.06 -4.12
C THR A 98 7.19 15.08 -4.51
N PRO A 99 7.54 15.64 -5.69
CA PRO A 99 8.92 15.93 -5.99
C PRO A 99 9.49 16.84 -4.89
N SER A 100 10.71 16.54 -4.44
CA SER A 100 11.39 17.38 -3.46
C SER A 100 11.69 18.76 -4.06
N ILE A 101 11.88 19.75 -3.19
CA ILE A 101 12.24 21.12 -3.57
C ILE A 101 13.56 21.16 -4.36
N ASP A 102 14.43 20.17 -4.12
CA ASP A 102 15.72 19.99 -4.80
C ASP A 102 15.59 19.40 -6.21
N GLY A 103 14.36 19.17 -6.69
CA GLY A 103 14.08 18.59 -8.01
C GLY A 103 14.34 17.08 -8.09
N THR A 104 14.59 16.40 -6.97
CA THR A 104 14.71 14.95 -6.94
C THR A 104 13.31 14.32 -7.02
N THR A 105 13.03 13.67 -8.14
CA THR A 105 11.80 12.91 -8.36
C THR A 105 11.95 11.49 -7.84
N PHE A 106 10.97 11.02 -7.06
CA PHE A 106 10.93 9.63 -6.65
C PHE A 106 10.66 8.70 -7.85
N PRO A 107 11.24 7.48 -7.87
CA PRO A 107 10.88 6.47 -8.85
C PRO A 107 9.39 6.11 -8.75
N THR A 108 8.82 5.65 -9.86
CA THR A 108 7.43 5.18 -9.86
C THR A 108 7.29 3.91 -9.02
N LEU A 109 6.27 3.87 -8.17
CA LEU A 109 5.97 2.73 -7.31
C LEU A 109 5.59 1.49 -8.14
N THR A 110 6.27 0.38 -7.91
CA THR A 110 6.05 -0.91 -8.59
C THR A 110 5.22 -1.87 -7.74
N HIS A 111 4.57 -2.86 -8.38
CA HIS A 111 3.75 -3.83 -7.65
C HIS A 111 4.57 -4.73 -6.71
N ASN A 112 5.76 -5.15 -7.15
CA ASN A 112 6.64 -6.00 -6.35
C ASN A 112 7.78 -5.16 -5.77
N LEU A 113 7.87 -5.13 -4.45
CA LEU A 113 8.82 -4.32 -3.71
C LEU A 113 9.81 -5.21 -2.94
N PRO A 114 11.13 -4.92 -3.03
CA PRO A 114 12.13 -5.75 -2.36
C PRO A 114 12.04 -5.60 -0.84
N TRP A 115 12.29 -6.71 -0.14
CA TRP A 115 12.43 -6.72 1.32
C TRP A 115 13.92 -6.85 1.71
N PRO A 116 14.43 -6.07 2.67
CA PRO A 116 15.81 -6.19 3.14
C PRO A 116 16.11 -7.62 3.65
N GLY A 117 17.06 -8.31 3.02
CA GLY A 117 17.48 -9.65 3.46
C GLY A 117 16.61 -10.81 2.99
N MET A 118 15.61 -10.59 2.11
CA MET A 118 14.80 -11.67 1.52
C MET A 118 14.84 -11.64 -0.01
N LYS A 119 14.90 -12.84 -0.61
CA LYS A 119 14.80 -13.01 -2.07
C LYS A 119 13.42 -12.65 -2.61
N ASN A 120 12.38 -12.94 -1.81
CA ASN A 120 11.01 -12.65 -2.16
C ASN A 120 10.61 -11.34 -1.47
N GLY A 121 10.16 -10.37 -2.26
CA GLY A 121 9.65 -9.11 -1.78
C GLY A 121 8.24 -9.22 -1.20
N PHE A 122 7.64 -8.06 -1.00
CA PHE A 122 6.23 -7.89 -0.66
C PHE A 122 5.51 -7.16 -1.80
N PHE A 123 4.19 -7.19 -1.77
CA PHE A 123 3.38 -6.61 -2.84
C PHE A 123 2.70 -5.33 -2.39
N ALA A 124 2.73 -4.34 -3.28
CA ALA A 124 2.09 -3.04 -3.13
C ALA A 124 1.03 -2.84 -4.21
N SER A 125 -0.08 -2.21 -3.86
CA SER A 125 -1.08 -1.74 -4.83
C SER A 125 -1.59 -0.36 -4.44
N CYS A 126 -1.69 0.55 -5.40
CA CYS A 126 -2.25 1.88 -5.20
C CYS A 126 -3.05 2.34 -6.42
N THR A 127 -3.84 3.40 -6.25
CA THR A 127 -4.54 4.04 -7.37
C THR A 127 -3.53 4.58 -8.38
N ASN A 128 -3.82 4.44 -9.68
CA ASN A 128 -2.93 4.82 -10.78
C ASN A 128 -1.56 4.10 -10.76
N MET A 129 -1.50 2.88 -10.22
CA MET A 129 -0.35 1.99 -10.39
C MET A 129 -0.35 1.39 -11.80
N THR A 130 0.85 1.15 -12.33
CA THR A 130 1.05 0.47 -13.61
C THR A 130 0.45 -0.94 -13.58
N ASP A 131 -0.10 -1.38 -14.71
CA ASP A 131 -0.57 -2.75 -14.85
C ASP A 131 0.55 -3.77 -14.61
N PHE A 132 0.23 -4.78 -13.81
CA PHE A 132 1.14 -5.85 -13.45
C PHE A 132 0.53 -7.22 -13.75
N CYS A 133 1.41 -8.19 -13.95
CA CYS A 133 1.00 -9.55 -14.25
C CYS A 133 0.49 -10.24 -13.00
N LYS A 134 -0.78 -10.66 -12.97
CA LYS A 134 -1.36 -11.41 -11.85
C LYS A 134 -0.74 -12.80 -11.63
N TYR A 135 0.02 -13.31 -12.60
CA TYR A 135 0.69 -14.61 -12.51
C TYR A 135 2.12 -14.47 -11.96
N TYR A 136 2.91 -13.54 -12.51
CA TYR A 136 4.33 -13.39 -12.17
C TYR A 136 4.63 -12.20 -11.24
N HIS A 137 3.65 -11.34 -11.00
CA HIS A 137 3.75 -10.14 -10.16
C HIS A 137 4.85 -9.17 -10.59
N GLN A 138 5.09 -9.08 -11.89
CA GLN A 138 6.00 -8.11 -12.50
C GLN A 138 5.22 -7.08 -13.32
N ASP A 139 5.73 -5.86 -13.34
CA ASP A 139 5.21 -4.77 -14.14
C ASP A 139 5.52 -4.98 -15.64
N GLY A 140 4.74 -4.35 -16.52
CA GLY A 140 5.00 -4.28 -17.95
C GLY A 140 4.18 -5.24 -18.82
N HIS A 141 3.45 -6.18 -18.23
CA HIS A 141 2.46 -6.99 -18.96
C HIS A 141 1.31 -7.43 -18.06
N VAL A 142 0.14 -7.65 -18.67
CA VAL A 142 -1.00 -8.32 -18.02
C VAL A 142 -0.93 -9.83 -18.25
N ARG A 143 -1.71 -10.60 -17.49
CA ARG A 143 -1.73 -12.07 -17.57
C ARG A 143 -1.89 -12.60 -19.01
N ASP A 144 -2.73 -11.95 -19.81
CA ASP A 144 -3.02 -12.40 -21.18
C ASP A 144 -1.80 -12.32 -22.11
N ASN A 145 -0.86 -11.41 -21.81
CA ASN A 145 0.39 -11.25 -22.56
C ASN A 145 1.60 -11.82 -21.80
N CYS A 146 1.37 -12.66 -20.79
CA CYS A 146 2.46 -13.23 -20.00
C CYS A 146 3.13 -14.38 -20.77
N PRO A 147 4.46 -14.32 -21.02
CA PRO A 147 5.16 -15.33 -21.83
C PRO A 147 5.18 -16.71 -21.17
N THR A 148 5.00 -16.78 -19.85
CA THR A 148 5.02 -18.02 -19.07
C THR A 148 3.62 -18.48 -18.68
N ALA A 149 2.61 -17.62 -18.76
CA ALA A 149 1.26 -18.02 -18.39
C ALA A 149 0.69 -18.94 -19.46
N LEU A 150 0.29 -20.14 -19.04
CA LEU A 150 -0.48 -21.02 -19.91
C LEU A 150 -1.80 -20.32 -20.28
N PRO A 151 -2.27 -20.47 -21.54
CA PRO A 151 -3.54 -19.93 -21.95
C PRO A 151 -4.64 -20.39 -21.00
N LEU A 152 -5.43 -19.43 -20.48
CA LEU A 152 -6.49 -19.71 -19.52
C LEU A 152 -7.48 -20.77 -20.00
N ARG A 153 -7.69 -20.83 -21.31
CA ARG A 153 -8.52 -21.85 -21.96
C ARG A 153 -7.86 -22.32 -23.24
N LEU A 154 -7.71 -23.63 -23.33
CA LEU A 154 -7.41 -24.33 -24.57
C LEU A 154 -8.71 -24.86 -25.16
N CYS A 155 -8.78 -24.92 -26.49
CA CYS A 155 -9.89 -25.58 -27.16
C CYS A 155 -9.92 -27.06 -26.76
N TYR A 156 -11.05 -27.54 -26.22
CA TYR A 156 -11.22 -28.95 -25.83
C TYR A 156 -11.08 -29.95 -26.99
N ASN A 157 -11.10 -29.46 -28.22
CA ASN A 157 -11.12 -30.30 -29.42
C ASN A 157 -9.73 -30.51 -30.04
N CYS A 158 -8.87 -29.50 -30.00
CA CYS A 158 -7.54 -29.51 -30.63
C CYS A 158 -6.41 -29.04 -29.69
N ASN A 159 -6.75 -28.72 -28.43
CA ASN A 159 -5.85 -28.20 -27.40
C ASN A 159 -5.05 -26.96 -27.79
N ARG A 160 -5.51 -26.19 -28.78
CA ARG A 160 -4.90 -24.90 -29.17
C ARG A 160 -5.63 -23.73 -28.50
N PRO A 161 -4.92 -22.66 -28.11
CA PRO A 161 -5.55 -21.44 -27.60
C PRO A 161 -6.22 -20.63 -28.72
N GLY A 162 -6.96 -19.58 -28.33
CA GLY A 162 -7.49 -18.58 -29.27
C GLY A 162 -8.89 -18.84 -29.84
N HIS A 163 -9.53 -19.96 -29.50
CA HIS A 163 -10.91 -20.23 -29.91
C HIS A 163 -11.62 -21.20 -28.94
N PHE A 164 -12.96 -21.20 -28.98
CA PHE A 164 -13.79 -22.18 -28.29
C PHE A 164 -13.99 -23.43 -29.14
N ALA A 165 -14.30 -24.58 -28.52
CA ALA A 165 -14.54 -25.83 -29.23
C ALA A 165 -15.61 -25.71 -30.33
N ALA A 166 -16.61 -24.84 -30.14
CA ALA A 166 -17.65 -24.54 -31.13
C ALA A 166 -17.14 -23.81 -32.39
N ASN A 167 -16.08 -23.01 -32.25
CA ASN A 167 -15.45 -22.26 -33.35
C ASN A 167 -14.15 -22.93 -33.81
N CYS A 168 -13.95 -24.20 -33.45
CA CYS A 168 -12.81 -24.98 -33.90
C CYS A 168 -13.01 -25.29 -35.39
N SER A 169 -12.09 -24.81 -36.23
CA SER A 169 -12.03 -25.08 -37.68
C SER A 169 -11.58 -26.51 -37.97
N ARG A 170 -12.23 -27.47 -37.31
CA ARG A 170 -11.88 -28.89 -37.37
C ARG A 170 -11.89 -29.38 -38.80
#